data_AF-A0A8T4SYN7-F1
#
_entry.id   AF-A0A8T4SYN7-F1
#
_cell.length_a   1.000
_cell.length_b   1.000
_cell.length_c   1.000
_cell.angle_alpha   90.00
_cell.angle_beta   90.00
_cell.angle_gamma   90.00
#
_symmetry.space_group_name_H-M   'P 1'
#
loop_
_entity.id
_entity.type
_entity.pdbx_description
1 polymer ?
#
loop_
_entity_poly.entity_id
_entity_poly.type
_entity_poly.pdbx_seq_one_letter_code
_entity_poly.pdbx_strand_id
1 'polypeptide(L)'
;MSFNYIGAIKRPFTDFNKLSIGVILTIIPFINILTGFLVKGYKLESARTAQDKKFAMPKWEKFGNLFVRGLLSWIIGIIYMVPAAVLILSSIGKVLYNIFLQYGVNQGLSLGDQVSDQLIQNALVQNTTMIPLFVVGVLLALLAAYLTPIALMKYVEKYRFGDAFKLNIIFRKAFTSKYFIAVLAVLVYLVIISLINGALNLGFGAINVQILSAILILIVNGLASFIVIVTSYTIFGEVYSKLK
;
A
#
# COMPACT_ATOMS: atom_id res chain seq x y z
N MET A 1 13.40 -12.90 22.82
CA MET A 1 12.17 -12.11 23.05
C MET A 1 11.29 -12.25 21.81
N SER A 2 10.23 -13.04 21.88
CA SER A 2 9.32 -13.30 20.76
C SER A 2 8.48 -12.06 20.40
N PHE A 3 8.04 -11.96 19.15
CA PHE A 3 7.07 -10.95 18.71
C PHE A 3 5.66 -11.48 18.94
N ASN A 4 4.74 -10.61 19.37
CA ASN A 4 3.37 -11.00 19.67
C ASN A 4 2.48 -10.92 18.41
N TYR A 5 2.80 -11.75 17.41
CA TYR A 5 2.04 -11.82 16.17
C TYR A 5 0.56 -12.18 16.40
N ILE A 6 0.30 -13.09 17.36
CA ILE A 6 -1.06 -13.49 17.72
C ILE A 6 -1.84 -12.30 18.29
N GLY A 7 -1.22 -11.53 19.18
CA GLY A 7 -1.80 -10.30 19.71
C GLY A 7 -2.11 -9.28 18.63
N ALA A 8 -1.22 -9.12 17.64
CA ALA A 8 -1.47 -8.24 16.50
C ALA A 8 -2.65 -8.70 15.64
N ILE A 9 -2.78 -10.00 15.37
CA ILE A 9 -3.89 -10.58 14.59
C ILE A 9 -5.23 -10.46 15.33
N LYS A 10 -5.22 -10.65 16.66
CA LYS A 10 -6.44 -10.52 17.49
C LYS A 10 -6.88 -9.07 17.68
N ARG A 11 -5.98 -8.11 17.47
CA ARG A 11 -6.20 -6.70 17.79
C ARG A 11 -7.44 -6.08 17.15
N PRO A 12 -7.72 -6.25 15.84
CA PRO A 12 -8.92 -5.68 15.22
C PRO A 12 -10.23 -6.20 15.84
N PHE A 13 -10.19 -7.36 16.50
CA PHE A 13 -11.35 -8.02 17.11
C PHE A 13 -11.50 -7.71 18.61
N THR A 14 -10.65 -6.86 19.18
CA THR A 14 -10.72 -6.50 20.62
C THR A 14 -11.88 -5.57 20.95
N ASP A 15 -12.38 -4.81 19.98
CA ASP A 15 -13.43 -3.81 20.16
C ASP A 15 -14.30 -3.72 18.90
N PHE A 16 -15.46 -4.39 18.94
CA PHE A 16 -16.39 -4.45 17.81
C PHE A 16 -16.91 -3.07 17.40
N ASN A 17 -17.09 -2.13 18.33
CA ASN A 17 -17.57 -0.79 18.00
C ASN A 17 -16.53 -0.06 17.13
N LYS A 18 -15.26 -0.13 17.50
CA LYS A 18 -14.19 0.49 16.73
C LYS A 18 -13.93 -0.23 15.41
N LEU A 19 -14.07 -1.55 15.38
CA LEU A 19 -14.00 -2.35 14.16
C LEU A 19 -15.08 -1.90 13.17
N SER A 20 -16.34 -1.86 13.60
CA SER A 20 -17.49 -1.45 12.77
C SER A 20 -17.32 -0.05 12.20
N ILE A 21 -16.86 0.93 13.00
CA ILE A 21 -16.57 2.28 12.49
C ILE A 21 -15.49 2.23 11.41
N GLY A 22 -14.41 1.47 11.63
CA GLY A 22 -13.34 1.30 10.64
C GLY A 22 -13.82 0.68 9.33
N VAL A 23 -14.69 -0.33 9.43
CA VAL A 23 -15.32 -1.00 8.28
C VAL A 23 -16.21 -0.04 7.52
N ILE A 24 -17.11 0.67 8.20
CA ILE A 24 -18.01 1.67 7.58
C ILE A 24 -17.21 2.74 6.84
N LEU A 25 -16.13 3.26 7.45
CA LEU A 25 -15.26 4.25 6.82
C LEU A 25 -14.52 3.71 5.59
N THR A 26 -14.28 2.40 5.52
CA THR A 26 -13.57 1.74 4.40
C THR A 26 -14.52 1.34 3.26
N ILE A 27 -15.80 1.10 3.56
CA ILE A 27 -16.81 0.67 2.57
C ILE A 27 -17.17 1.79 1.58
N ILE A 28 -17.26 3.04 2.03
CA ILE A 28 -17.85 4.14 1.24
C ILE A 28 -16.90 4.58 0.11
N PRO A 29 -17.16 4.23 -1.18
CA PRO A 29 -16.23 4.48 -2.27
C PRO A 29 -16.20 5.95 -2.73
N PHE A 30 -17.27 6.71 -2.48
CA PHE A 30 -17.44 8.08 -2.96
C PHE A 30 -16.79 9.14 -2.04
N ILE A 31 -16.46 8.78 -0.79
CA ILE A 31 -15.74 9.64 0.17
C ILE A 31 -14.27 9.18 0.33
N ASN A 32 -13.82 8.27 -0.54
CA ASN A 32 -12.59 7.48 -0.42
C ASN A 32 -11.30 8.30 -0.19
N ILE A 33 -11.25 9.56 -0.65
CA ILE A 33 -10.12 10.44 -0.34
C ILE A 33 -10.14 10.83 1.14
N LEU A 34 -11.26 11.38 1.64
CA LEU A 34 -11.39 11.85 3.02
C LEU A 34 -11.36 10.68 4.02
N THR A 35 -12.18 9.64 3.82
CA THR A 35 -12.23 8.48 4.72
C THR A 35 -10.96 7.64 4.63
N GLY A 36 -10.35 7.54 3.45
CA GLY A 36 -9.09 6.85 3.26
C GLY A 36 -7.96 7.47 4.08
N PHE A 37 -7.89 8.81 4.17
CA PHE A 37 -6.92 9.47 5.05
C PHE A 37 -7.23 9.23 6.54
N LEU A 38 -8.50 9.20 6.95
CA LEU A 38 -8.85 8.86 8.33
C LEU A 38 -8.38 7.45 8.73
N VAL A 39 -8.65 6.45 7.89
CA VAL A 39 -8.21 5.07 8.12
C VAL A 39 -6.69 4.96 8.10
N LYS A 40 -6.00 5.69 7.19
CA LYS A 40 -4.54 5.80 7.18
C LYS A 40 -3.98 6.52 8.40
N GLY A 41 -4.69 7.46 9.02
CA GLY A 41 -4.32 8.03 10.31
C GLY A 41 -4.50 7.04 11.45
N TYR A 42 -5.61 6.31 11.44
CA TYR A 42 -5.96 5.34 12.47
C TYR A 42 -4.94 4.18 12.55
N LYS A 43 -4.48 3.67 11.41
CA LYS A 43 -3.42 2.63 11.38
C LYS A 43 -2.10 3.13 11.97
N LEU A 44 -1.78 4.42 11.81
CA LEU A 44 -0.59 5.03 12.41
C LEU A 44 -0.73 5.18 13.93
N GLU A 45 -1.92 5.50 14.43
CA GLU A 45 -2.19 5.49 15.88
C GLU A 45 -2.10 4.07 16.44
N SER A 46 -2.56 3.07 15.67
CA SER A 46 -2.41 1.65 16.01
C SER A 46 -0.93 1.26 16.08
N ALA A 47 -0.12 1.68 15.11
CA ALA A 47 1.33 1.49 15.16
C ALA A 47 1.96 2.17 16.39
N ARG A 48 1.56 3.40 16.73
CA ARG A 48 2.10 4.15 17.87
C ARG A 48 1.86 3.43 19.19
N THR A 49 0.61 3.06 19.42
CA THR A 49 0.22 2.33 20.64
C THR A 49 0.88 0.95 20.71
N ALA A 50 1.13 0.29 19.57
CA ALA A 50 1.91 -0.95 19.52
C ALA A 50 3.39 -0.73 19.87
N GLN A 51 4.00 0.40 19.46
CA GLN A 51 5.36 0.77 19.89
C GLN A 51 5.45 0.87 21.41
N ASP A 52 4.40 1.40 22.05
CA ASP A 52 4.26 1.52 23.51
C ASP A 52 3.78 0.22 24.20
N LYS A 53 3.69 -0.90 23.48
CA LYS A 53 3.18 -2.21 23.95
C LYS A 53 1.72 -2.17 24.45
N LYS A 54 0.93 -1.19 23.99
CA LYS A 54 -0.50 -1.06 24.26
C LYS A 54 -1.29 -1.62 23.06
N PHE A 55 -1.75 -2.86 23.20
CA PHE A 55 -2.42 -3.58 22.10
C PHE A 55 -3.93 -3.33 22.01
N ALA A 56 -4.51 -2.48 22.87
CA ALA A 56 -5.90 -2.04 22.70
C ALA A 56 -6.07 -1.21 21.42
N MET A 57 -7.22 -1.32 20.75
CA MET A 57 -7.54 -0.47 19.61
C MET A 57 -7.65 1.01 20.01
N PRO A 58 -7.02 1.95 19.28
CA PRO A 58 -7.17 3.38 19.50
C PRO A 58 -8.62 3.84 19.37
N LYS A 59 -8.99 4.92 20.06
CA LYS A 59 -10.33 5.49 19.91
C LYS A 59 -10.46 6.26 18.58
N TRP A 60 -11.66 6.22 18.00
CA TRP A 60 -12.04 7.08 16.87
C TRP A 60 -12.37 8.50 17.38
N GLU A 61 -11.33 9.19 17.81
CA GLU A 61 -11.42 10.56 18.32
C GLU A 61 -10.46 11.46 17.53
N LYS A 62 -10.68 12.78 17.58
CA LYS A 62 -9.80 13.77 16.93
C LYS A 62 -9.62 13.46 15.44
N PHE A 63 -10.72 13.28 14.70
CA PHE A 63 -10.74 12.96 13.27
C PHE A 63 -9.85 13.89 12.44
N GLY A 64 -9.76 15.19 12.77
CA GLY A 64 -8.83 16.11 12.12
C GLY A 64 -7.35 15.69 12.23
N ASN A 65 -6.92 15.21 13.40
CA ASN A 65 -5.56 14.70 13.58
C ASN A 65 -5.33 13.40 12.81
N LEU A 66 -6.30 12.49 12.82
CA LEU A 66 -6.22 11.26 12.03
C LEU A 66 -6.10 11.58 10.54
N PHE A 67 -6.91 12.52 10.06
CA PHE A 67 -6.88 12.99 8.68
C PHE A 67 -5.51 13.54 8.30
N VAL A 68 -4.99 14.53 9.05
CA VAL A 68 -3.68 15.14 8.77
C VAL A 68 -2.57 14.10 8.81
N ARG A 69 -2.59 13.19 9.81
CA ARG A 69 -1.57 12.14 9.90
C ARG A 69 -1.66 11.15 8.73
N GLY A 70 -2.86 10.82 8.29
CA GLY A 70 -3.08 9.98 7.11
C GLY A 70 -2.61 10.64 5.83
N LEU A 71 -2.89 11.93 5.64
CA LEU A 71 -2.41 12.74 4.53
C LEU A 71 -0.88 12.80 4.50
N LEU A 72 -0.26 13.14 5.63
CA LEU A 72 1.21 13.18 5.74
C LEU A 72 1.83 11.80 5.47
N SER A 73 1.20 10.71 5.92
CA SER A 73 1.65 9.34 5.62
C SER A 73 1.63 9.01 4.13
N TRP A 74 0.63 9.53 3.41
CA TRP A 74 0.50 9.34 1.97
C TRP A 74 1.53 10.17 1.21
N ILE A 75 1.76 11.41 1.62
CA ILE A 75 2.82 12.26 1.08
C ILE A 75 4.20 11.61 1.29
N ILE A 76 4.47 11.07 2.48
CA ILE A 76 5.71 10.30 2.74
C ILE A 76 5.83 9.14 1.74
N GLY A 77 4.77 8.34 1.57
CA GLY A 77 4.75 7.24 0.62
C GLY A 77 5.03 7.68 -0.82
N ILE A 78 4.45 8.81 -1.27
CA ILE A 78 4.73 9.38 -2.59
C ILE A 78 6.21 9.75 -2.71
N ILE A 79 6.76 10.50 -1.76
CA ILE A 79 8.14 10.96 -1.82
C ILE A 79 9.12 9.78 -1.91
N TYR A 80 8.87 8.71 -1.18
CA TYR A 80 9.67 7.48 -1.29
C TYR A 80 9.56 6.81 -2.67
N MET A 81 8.42 6.93 -3.34
CA MET A 81 8.18 6.38 -4.68
C MET A 81 8.68 7.27 -5.82
N VAL A 82 8.97 8.56 -5.58
CA VAL A 82 9.40 9.50 -6.64
C VAL A 82 10.59 8.99 -7.45
N PRO A 83 11.70 8.51 -6.86
CA PRO A 83 12.85 8.03 -7.65
C PRO A 83 12.48 6.89 -8.59
N ALA A 84 11.67 5.95 -8.12
CA ALA A 84 11.20 4.83 -8.92
C ALA A 84 10.23 5.28 -10.02
N ALA A 85 9.28 6.16 -9.68
CA ALA A 85 8.31 6.69 -10.62
C ALA A 85 8.98 7.46 -11.76
N VAL A 86 10.01 8.26 -11.48
CA VAL A 86 10.77 8.97 -12.52
C VAL A 86 11.38 8.00 -13.53
N LEU A 87 12.02 6.92 -13.09
CA LEU A 87 12.64 5.95 -14.00
C LEU A 87 11.60 5.16 -14.81
N ILE A 88 10.53 4.71 -14.14
CA ILE A 88 9.44 3.96 -14.80
C ILE A 88 8.74 4.83 -15.84
N LEU A 89 8.34 6.04 -15.46
CA LEU A 89 7.63 6.97 -16.35
C LEU A 89 8.52 7.46 -17.49
N SER A 90 9.82 7.68 -17.26
CA SER A 90 10.76 8.02 -18.35
C SER A 90 10.90 6.88 -19.35
N SER A 91 10.95 5.63 -18.85
CA SER A 91 11.05 4.44 -19.70
C SER A 91 9.79 4.26 -20.55
N ILE A 92 8.61 4.34 -19.94
CA ILE A 92 7.31 4.26 -20.65
C ILE A 92 7.13 5.45 -21.59
N GLY A 93 7.44 6.66 -21.12
CA GLY A 93 7.31 7.90 -21.88
C GLY A 93 8.13 7.87 -23.16
N LYS A 94 9.35 7.31 -23.13
CA LYS A 94 10.16 7.15 -24.34
C LYS A 94 9.55 6.14 -25.33
N VAL A 95 9.00 5.03 -24.84
CA VAL A 95 8.29 4.06 -25.70
C VAL A 95 7.12 4.74 -26.40
N LEU A 96 6.29 5.47 -25.64
CA LEU A 96 5.14 6.20 -26.17
C LEU A 96 5.55 7.31 -27.14
N TYR A 97 6.63 8.04 -26.84
CA TYR A 97 7.17 9.07 -27.71
C TYR A 97 7.67 8.49 -29.04
N ASN A 98 8.37 7.36 -29.02
CA ASN A 98 8.85 6.70 -30.22
C ASN A 98 7.69 6.22 -31.10
N ILE A 99 6.66 5.63 -30.50
CA ILE A 99 5.41 5.27 -31.19
C ILE A 99 4.79 6.53 -31.80
N PHE A 100 4.65 7.60 -31.03
CA PHE A 100 4.06 8.85 -31.50
C PHE A 100 4.83 9.48 -32.67
N LEU A 101 6.17 9.53 -32.63
CA LEU A 101 6.96 10.05 -33.75
C LEU A 101 6.83 9.17 -34.99
N GLN A 102 6.91 7.85 -34.81
CA GLN A 102 6.89 6.90 -35.92
C GLN A 102 5.55 6.89 -36.65
N TYR A 103 4.43 7.04 -35.93
CA TYR A 103 3.08 6.88 -36.49
C TYR A 103 2.24 8.17 -36.51
N GLY A 104 2.48 9.11 -35.59
CA GLY A 104 1.75 10.37 -35.53
C GLY A 104 2.31 11.44 -36.46
N VAL A 105 3.64 11.50 -36.62
CA VAL A 105 4.33 12.54 -37.40
C VAL A 105 4.73 12.05 -38.79
N ASN A 106 5.30 10.85 -38.89
CA ASN A 106 5.93 10.40 -40.14
C ASN A 106 4.99 9.69 -41.14
N GLN A 107 3.83 9.17 -40.70
CA GLN A 107 2.91 8.41 -41.57
C GLN A 107 1.53 9.05 -41.72
N GLY A 108 1.26 10.16 -41.03
CA GLY A 108 -0.11 10.61 -40.76
C GLY A 108 -0.83 9.60 -39.85
N LEU A 109 -1.82 10.04 -39.08
CA LEU A 109 -2.60 9.19 -38.16
C LEU A 109 -3.53 8.23 -38.94
N SER A 110 -2.96 7.32 -39.73
CA SER A 110 -3.68 6.20 -40.35
C SER A 110 -3.68 5.02 -39.38
N LEU A 111 -4.63 5.05 -38.44
CA LEU A 111 -4.90 3.94 -37.51
C LEU A 111 -5.61 2.75 -38.20
N GLY A 112 -5.90 2.86 -39.49
CA GLY A 112 -6.53 1.81 -40.30
C GLY A 112 -5.50 0.93 -41.01
N ASP A 113 -5.51 -0.35 -40.65
CA ASP A 113 -5.08 -1.51 -41.43
C ASP A 113 -3.62 -1.98 -41.50
N GLN A 114 -2.62 -1.36 -40.89
CA GLN A 114 -1.29 -2.01 -40.79
C GLN A 114 -0.56 -1.74 -39.47
N VAL A 115 -1.04 -2.31 -38.36
CA VAL A 115 -0.13 -2.74 -37.28
C VAL A 115 0.45 -4.08 -37.72
N SER A 116 1.44 -4.06 -38.63
CA SER A 116 2.13 -5.29 -39.03
C SER A 116 2.96 -5.84 -37.87
N ASP A 117 3.16 -7.16 -37.78
CA ASP A 117 4.03 -7.78 -36.76
C ASP A 117 5.45 -7.17 -36.74
N GLN A 118 5.90 -6.66 -37.89
CA GLN A 118 7.15 -5.93 -38.07
C GLN A 118 7.21 -4.62 -37.26
N LEU A 119 6.07 -3.97 -37.01
CA LEU A 119 5.97 -2.74 -36.21
C LEU A 119 6.07 -3.01 -34.71
N ILE A 120 5.41 -4.07 -34.23
CA ILE A 120 5.57 -4.52 -32.84
C ILE A 120 7.04 -4.93 -32.62
N GLN A 121 7.65 -5.63 -33.58
CA GLN A 121 9.06 -6.00 -33.49
C GLN A 121 10.00 -4.79 -33.52
N ASN A 122 9.81 -3.81 -34.40
CA ASN A 122 10.67 -2.63 -34.45
C ASN A 122 10.52 -1.74 -33.21
N ALA A 123 9.30 -1.56 -32.69
CA ALA A 123 9.05 -0.84 -31.46
C ALA A 123 9.67 -1.58 -30.25
N LEU A 124 9.60 -2.90 -30.18
CA LEU A 124 10.23 -3.68 -29.10
C LEU A 124 11.76 -3.65 -29.19
N VAL A 125 12.33 -3.84 -30.39
CA VAL A 125 13.78 -3.89 -30.62
C VAL A 125 14.43 -2.54 -30.34
N GLN A 126 13.85 -1.42 -30.79
CA GLN A 126 14.40 -0.08 -30.52
C GLN A 126 14.30 0.33 -29.05
N ASN A 127 13.33 -0.22 -28.31
CA ASN A 127 13.13 0.07 -26.90
C ASN A 127 13.84 -0.92 -25.95
N THR A 128 14.59 -1.90 -26.46
CA THR A 128 15.42 -2.81 -25.64
C THR A 128 16.36 -2.06 -24.69
N THR A 129 16.84 -0.89 -25.12
CA THR A 129 17.70 -0.01 -24.30
C THR A 129 17.01 0.57 -23.05
N MET A 130 15.67 0.60 -23.00
CA MET A 130 14.90 1.11 -21.86
C MET A 130 14.50 0.02 -20.87
N ILE A 131 14.61 -1.26 -21.25
CA ILE A 131 14.30 -2.38 -20.35
C ILE A 131 15.17 -2.32 -19.08
N PRO A 132 16.51 -2.11 -19.15
CA PRO A 132 17.32 -1.97 -17.94
C PRO A 132 16.85 -0.81 -17.05
N LEU A 133 16.48 0.33 -17.63
CA LEU A 133 16.02 1.49 -16.87
C LEU A 133 14.69 1.22 -16.16
N PHE A 134 13.77 0.55 -16.84
CA PHE A 134 12.50 0.12 -16.27
C PHE A 134 12.72 -0.88 -15.12
N VAL A 135 13.59 -1.87 -15.32
CA VAL A 135 13.94 -2.85 -14.28
C VAL A 135 14.55 -2.17 -13.05
N VAL A 136 15.48 -1.24 -13.23
CA VAL A 136 16.03 -0.43 -12.12
C VAL A 136 14.92 0.36 -11.43
N GLY A 137 14.00 0.97 -12.19
CA GLY A 137 12.83 1.65 -11.65
C GLY A 137 11.94 0.74 -10.80
N VAL A 138 11.66 -0.48 -11.26
CA VAL A 138 10.89 -1.48 -10.50
C VAL A 138 11.64 -1.90 -9.23
N LEU A 139 12.95 -2.13 -9.30
CA LEU A 139 13.76 -2.45 -8.12
C LEU A 139 13.75 -1.31 -7.10
N LEU A 140 13.82 -0.05 -7.53
CA LEU A 140 13.67 1.11 -6.66
C LEU A 140 12.26 1.20 -6.06
N ALA A 141 11.21 0.86 -6.81
CA ALA A 141 9.84 0.83 -6.30
C ALA A 141 9.70 -0.22 -5.19
N LEU A 142 10.26 -1.42 -5.38
CA LEU A 142 10.28 -2.47 -4.37
C LEU A 142 11.07 -2.05 -3.13
N LEU A 143 12.23 -1.41 -3.32
CA LEU A 143 13.02 -0.87 -2.22
C LEU A 143 12.25 0.21 -1.46
N ALA A 144 11.60 1.14 -2.15
CA ALA A 144 10.76 2.17 -1.55
C ALA A 144 9.59 1.55 -0.76
N ALA A 145 8.89 0.57 -1.33
CA ALA A 145 7.83 -0.17 -0.66
C ALA A 145 8.33 -0.89 0.61
N TYR A 146 9.53 -1.46 0.56
CA TYR A 146 10.17 -2.12 1.70
C TYR A 146 10.60 -1.13 2.80
N LEU A 147 11.07 0.08 2.44
CA LEU A 147 11.54 1.08 3.41
C LEU A 147 10.39 1.90 4.02
N THR A 148 9.29 2.09 3.29
CA THR A 148 8.16 2.96 3.68
C THR A 148 7.57 2.61 5.05
N PRO A 149 7.31 1.33 5.42
CA PRO A 149 6.77 1.02 6.74
C PRO A 149 7.67 1.50 7.88
N ILE A 150 9.00 1.34 7.78
CA ILE A 150 9.96 1.84 8.78
C ILE A 150 9.98 3.37 8.83
N ALA A 151 9.94 4.03 7.66
CA ALA A 151 9.86 5.48 7.58
C ALA A 151 8.61 6.01 8.31
N LEU A 152 7.47 5.35 8.10
CA LEU A 152 6.21 5.66 8.79
C LEU A 152 6.28 5.37 10.29
N MET A 153 6.97 4.29 10.71
CA MET A 153 7.17 4.02 12.14
C MET A 153 8.01 5.11 12.82
N LYS A 154 9.04 5.60 12.12
CA LYS A 154 9.88 6.70 12.61
C LYS A 154 9.10 8.02 12.69
N TYR A 155 8.27 8.30 11.69
CA TYR A 155 7.34 9.43 11.72
C TYR A 155 6.38 9.34 12.92
N VAL A 156 5.80 8.17 13.17
CA VAL A 156 4.78 7.96 14.21
C VAL A 156 5.30 8.16 15.64
N GLU A 157 6.59 7.94 15.91
CA GLU A 157 7.18 8.17 17.24
C GLU A 157 6.88 9.59 17.75
N LYS A 158 7.06 10.60 16.89
CA LYS A 158 6.96 12.03 17.27
C LYS A 158 5.98 12.84 16.41
N TYR A 159 5.37 12.23 15.40
CA TYR A 159 4.57 12.88 14.36
C TYR A 159 5.27 14.08 13.69
N ARG A 160 6.61 14.02 13.59
CA ARG A 160 7.41 15.03 12.88
C ARG A 160 7.67 14.53 11.47
N PHE A 161 7.14 15.23 10.46
CA PHE A 161 7.24 14.83 9.06
C PHE A 161 8.69 14.55 8.61
N GLY A 162 9.64 15.41 8.99
CA GLY A 162 11.06 15.24 8.66
C GLY A 162 11.71 13.97 9.25
N ASP A 163 11.15 13.39 10.31
CA ASP A 163 11.69 12.15 10.90
C ASP A 163 11.53 10.95 9.94
N ALA A 164 10.56 10.99 9.03
CA ALA A 164 10.35 9.98 8.00
C ALA A 164 11.49 9.92 6.96
N PHE A 165 12.36 10.93 6.90
CA PHE A 165 13.44 11.05 5.91
C PHE A 165 14.83 10.93 6.52
N LYS A 166 14.93 10.46 7.77
CA LYS A 166 16.21 10.14 8.41
C LYS A 166 16.78 8.84 7.85
N LEU A 167 17.21 8.88 6.58
CA LEU A 167 17.58 7.70 5.78
C LEU A 167 18.60 6.82 6.50
N ASN A 168 19.64 7.38 7.12
CA ASN A 168 20.63 6.60 7.87
C ASN A 168 19.98 5.67 8.92
N ILE A 169 19.03 6.19 9.70
CA ILE A 169 18.31 5.40 10.72
C ILE A 169 17.39 4.37 10.06
N ILE A 170 16.71 4.78 8.98
CA ILE A 170 15.72 3.97 8.27
C ILE A 170 16.38 2.76 7.62
N PHE A 171 17.48 2.96 6.89
CA PHE A 171 18.27 1.88 6.30
C PHE A 171 18.82 0.96 7.38
N ARG A 172 19.42 1.50 8.45
CA ARG A 172 19.95 0.68 9.55
C ARG A 172 18.88 -0.21 10.19
N LYS A 173 17.66 0.29 10.39
CA LYS A 173 16.55 -0.49 10.98
C LYS A 173 15.91 -1.44 9.97
N ALA A 174 15.77 -1.05 8.72
CA ALA A 174 15.13 -1.84 7.67
C ALA A 174 15.98 -3.06 7.26
N PHE A 175 17.30 -2.99 7.32
CA PHE A 175 18.17 -4.13 6.95
C PHE A 175 18.51 -5.03 8.16
N THR A 176 17.56 -5.18 9.10
CA THR A 176 17.68 -6.13 10.21
C THR A 176 16.86 -7.39 9.94
N SER A 177 17.37 -8.57 10.33
CA SER A 177 16.64 -9.83 10.17
C SER A 177 15.26 -9.80 10.85
N LYS A 178 15.16 -9.07 11.97
CA LYS A 178 13.90 -8.86 12.70
C LYS A 178 12.85 -8.14 11.87
N TYR A 179 13.23 -7.07 11.17
CA TYR A 179 12.32 -6.36 10.29
C TYR A 179 11.95 -7.20 9.07
N PHE A 180 12.93 -7.89 8.47
CA PHE A 180 12.67 -8.76 7.33
C PHE A 180 11.63 -9.86 7.67
N ILE A 181 11.76 -10.51 8.83
CA ILE A 181 10.78 -11.49 9.32
C ILE A 181 9.40 -10.84 9.51
N ALA A 182 9.34 -9.61 9.99
CA ALA A 182 8.08 -8.89 10.15
C ALA A 182 7.40 -8.59 8.81
N VAL A 183 8.16 -8.18 7.79
CA VAL A 183 7.66 -8.00 6.43
C VAL A 183 7.13 -9.31 5.88
N LEU A 184 7.88 -10.41 6.04
CA LEU A 184 7.45 -11.73 5.58
C LEU A 184 6.17 -12.19 6.30
N ALA A 185 6.08 -11.99 7.62
CA ALA A 185 4.87 -12.31 8.39
C ALA A 185 3.65 -11.50 7.91
N VAL A 186 3.83 -10.22 7.59
CA VAL A 186 2.78 -9.38 7.00
C VAL A 186 2.40 -9.88 5.60
N LEU A 187 3.36 -10.27 4.77
CA LEU A 187 3.08 -10.82 3.43
C LEU A 187 2.28 -12.14 3.51
N VAL A 188 2.66 -13.06 4.40
CA VAL A 188 1.92 -14.31 4.63
C VAL A 188 0.50 -14.00 5.13
N TYR A 189 0.37 -13.07 6.08
CA TYR A 189 -0.93 -12.64 6.58
C TYR A 189 -1.81 -12.03 5.49
N LEU A 190 -1.23 -11.19 4.62
CA LEU A 190 -1.92 -10.61 3.46
C LEU A 190 -2.45 -11.70 2.54
N VAL A 191 -1.63 -12.69 2.18
CA VAL A 191 -2.06 -13.81 1.33
C VAL A 191 -3.22 -14.57 1.97
N ILE A 192 -3.14 -14.88 3.27
CA ILE A 192 -4.21 -15.58 4.00
C ILE A 192 -5.52 -14.79 3.96
N ILE A 193 -5.48 -13.50 4.30
CA ILE A 193 -6.69 -12.66 4.28
C ILE A 193 -7.22 -12.51 2.85
N SER A 194 -6.36 -12.37 1.85
CA SER A 194 -6.77 -12.30 0.44
C SER A 194 -7.46 -13.57 -0.04
N LEU A 195 -6.99 -14.75 0.36
CA LEU A 195 -7.65 -16.03 0.04
C LEU A 195 -9.03 -16.13 0.70
N ILE A 196 -9.13 -15.78 1.99
CA ILE A 196 -10.41 -15.76 2.72
C ILE A 196 -11.39 -14.78 2.06
N ASN A 197 -10.93 -13.56 1.76
CA ASN A 197 -11.72 -12.53 1.10
C ASN A 197 -12.19 -12.99 -0.29
N GLY A 198 -11.32 -13.65 -1.06
CA GLY A 198 -11.65 -14.21 -2.36
C GLY A 198 -12.74 -15.29 -2.28
N ALA A 199 -12.60 -16.25 -1.35
CA ALA A 199 -13.59 -17.30 -1.15
C ALA A 199 -14.95 -16.74 -0.73
N LEU A 200 -14.99 -15.76 0.18
CA LEU A 200 -16.22 -15.09 0.60
C LEU A 200 -16.87 -14.32 -0.55
N ASN A 201 -16.09 -13.59 -1.35
CA ASN A 201 -16.60 -12.86 -2.50
C ASN A 201 -17.20 -13.80 -3.57
N LEU A 202 -16.62 -14.98 -3.79
CA LEU A 202 -17.21 -16.00 -4.67
C LEU A 202 -18.54 -16.53 -4.11
N GLY A 203 -18.58 -16.86 -2.81
CA GLY A 203 -19.79 -17.33 -2.15
C GLY A 203 -20.94 -16.32 -2.18
N PHE A 204 -20.66 -15.05 -1.85
CA PHE A 204 -21.66 -13.98 -1.91
C PHE A 204 -22.02 -13.58 -3.33
N GLY A 205 -21.08 -13.68 -4.28
CA GLY A 205 -21.30 -13.45 -5.70
C GLY A 205 -22.29 -14.44 -6.33
N ALA A 206 -22.37 -15.67 -5.79
CA ALA A 206 -23.30 -16.70 -6.25
C ALA A 206 -24.75 -16.48 -5.80
N ILE A 207 -25.02 -15.50 -4.93
CA ILE A 207 -26.38 -15.17 -4.48
C ILE A 207 -27.15 -14.50 -5.62
N ASN A 208 -28.29 -15.07 -6.03
CA ASN A 208 -29.12 -14.58 -7.14
C ASN A 208 -29.89 -13.27 -6.85
N VAL A 209 -29.43 -12.48 -5.87
CA VAL A 209 -30.00 -11.19 -5.47
C VAL A 209 -28.89 -10.16 -5.56
N GLN A 210 -28.80 -9.50 -6.73
CA GLN A 210 -27.67 -8.64 -7.10
C GLN A 210 -27.35 -7.55 -6.07
N ILE A 211 -28.38 -6.87 -5.54
CA ILE A 211 -28.20 -5.80 -4.56
C ILE A 211 -27.64 -6.35 -3.24
N LEU A 212 -28.18 -7.48 -2.76
CA LEU A 212 -27.72 -8.12 -1.54
C LEU A 212 -26.28 -8.61 -1.70
N SER A 213 -25.97 -9.26 -2.82
CA SER A 213 -24.62 -9.71 -3.16
C SER A 213 -23.62 -8.55 -3.15
N ALA A 214 -23.94 -7.44 -3.80
CA ALA A 214 -23.08 -6.26 -3.85
C ALA A 214 -22.81 -5.67 -2.45
N ILE A 215 -23.85 -5.55 -1.61
CA ILE A 215 -23.70 -5.04 -0.24
C ILE A 215 -22.80 -5.96 0.60
N LEU A 216 -23.00 -7.28 0.51
CA LEU A 216 -22.19 -8.25 1.25
C LEU A 216 -20.72 -8.20 0.81
N ILE A 217 -20.45 -8.15 -0.49
CA ILE A 217 -19.10 -8.01 -1.05
C ILE A 217 -18.42 -6.72 -0.56
N LEU A 218 -19.15 -5.60 -0.53
CA LEU A 218 -18.63 -4.33 0.00
C LEU A 218 -18.24 -4.46 1.48
N ILE A 219 -19.11 -5.05 2.31
CA ILE A 219 -18.85 -5.27 3.73
C ILE A 219 -17.61 -6.14 3.94
N VAL A 220 -17.50 -7.24 3.20
CA VAL A 220 -16.39 -8.19 3.28
C VAL A 220 -15.07 -7.52 2.90
N ASN A 221 -15.04 -6.77 1.80
CA ASN A 221 -13.85 -6.02 1.38
C ASN A 221 -13.46 -4.94 2.41
N GLY A 222 -14.43 -4.23 2.99
CA GLY A 222 -14.20 -3.26 4.05
C GLY A 222 -13.59 -3.89 5.32
N LEU A 223 -14.14 -5.03 5.76
CA LEU A 223 -13.63 -5.84 6.86
C LEU A 223 -12.20 -6.32 6.60
N ALA A 224 -11.96 -6.99 5.48
CA ALA A 224 -10.65 -7.54 5.14
C ALA A 224 -9.59 -6.44 5.07
N SER A 225 -9.90 -5.33 4.39
CA SER A 225 -9.00 -4.18 4.27
C SER A 225 -8.66 -3.57 5.62
N PHE A 226 -9.65 -3.31 6.47
CA PHE A 226 -9.42 -2.70 7.78
C PHE A 226 -8.61 -3.62 8.71
N ILE A 227 -8.94 -4.91 8.75
CA ILE A 227 -8.22 -5.93 9.53
C ILE A 227 -6.75 -6.00 9.10
N VAL A 228 -6.50 -6.06 7.80
CA VAL A 228 -5.14 -6.05 7.23
C VAL A 228 -4.36 -4.83 7.67
N ILE A 229 -4.97 -3.65 7.53
CA ILE A 229 -4.33 -2.37 7.83
C ILE A 229 -3.93 -2.29 9.31
N VAL A 230 -4.84 -2.62 10.23
CA VAL A 230 -4.60 -2.54 11.67
C VAL A 230 -3.57 -3.59 12.11
N THR A 231 -3.69 -4.84 11.67
CA THR A 231 -2.77 -5.92 12.03
C THR A 231 -1.35 -5.61 11.53
N SER A 232 -1.21 -5.24 10.25
CA SER A 232 0.11 -4.98 9.65
C SER A 232 0.85 -3.85 10.35
N TYR A 233 0.16 -2.73 10.63
CA TYR A 233 0.78 -1.59 11.30
C TYR A 233 1.04 -1.84 12.78
N THR A 234 0.29 -2.75 13.41
CA THR A 234 0.59 -3.23 14.76
C THR A 234 1.88 -4.05 14.78
N ILE A 235 2.04 -4.99 13.83
CA ILE A 235 3.26 -5.78 13.69
C ILE A 235 4.46 -4.86 13.47
N PHE A 236 4.36 -3.92 12.52
CA PHE A 236 5.45 -2.98 12.26
C PHE A 236 5.76 -2.09 13.47
N GLY A 237 4.74 -1.60 14.19
CA GLY A 237 4.93 -0.81 15.41
C GLY A 237 5.66 -1.57 16.50
N GLU A 238 5.24 -2.80 16.80
CA GLU A 238 5.87 -3.65 17.81
C GLU A 238 7.31 -4.02 17.43
N VAL A 239 7.54 -4.36 16.17
CA VAL A 239 8.88 -4.74 15.70
C VAL A 239 9.81 -3.55 15.80
N TYR A 240 9.36 -2.39 15.34
CA TYR A 240 10.14 -1.17 15.31
C TYR A 240 10.63 -0.73 16.70
N SER A 241 9.82 -0.87 17.75
CA SER A 241 10.24 -0.52 19.12
C SER A 241 11.33 -1.46 19.68
N LYS A 242 11.53 -2.63 19.07
CA LYS A 242 12.57 -3.60 19.42
C LYS A 242 13.83 -3.49 18.54
N LEU A 243 13.81 -2.62 17.52
CA LEU A 243 14.97 -2.34 16.67
C LEU A 243 15.83 -1.26 17.32
N LYS A 244 17.11 -1.56 17.55
CA LYS A 244 18.10 -0.61 18.06
C LYS A 244 18.49 0.39 16.97
#